data_AF-A0A670XVH0-F1
#
_entry.id   AF-A0A670XVH0-F1
#
_cell.length_a   1.000
_cell.length_b   1.000
_cell.length_c   1.000
_cell.angle_alpha   90.00
_cell.angle_beta   90.00
_cell.angle_gamma   90.00
#
_symmetry.space_group_name_H-M   'P 1'
#
loop_
_entity.id
_entity.type
_entity.pdbx_description
1 polymer ?
#
loop_
_entity_poly.entity_id
_entity_poly.type
_entity_poly.pdbx_seq_one_letter_code
_entity_poly.pdbx_strand_id
1 'polypeptide(L)'
;SRRRRRREAARNEAAAAAAAGDVEDQPLLRGIFEVKKKSCDVVLSAQRLRWSRITPESPLGGSSIGLHRKEESVEMKDVFSIKLKRRRFAGQEKGGILLGITIFVCLNKEGNKLKDATIHLGNISEDHCYVWYRSLKTILMGSTNILAHTLNGIQHTQTATLHIILGHLKSVDMCTFSSPFKPLRFGFSSMFGFGSRTLALAEKHRWIPPNQRKNFAVIKTLANLRPEDCEISFLPLKHLQQDSQENDRIQGHFLNVSIMAIPCLCSVAPRGLAPNTRLDDGSIALITVRNTSRQEFIRHLKRYASLKNQFSFPFIDTYIVEEVKVCPRIGMKHIPADNLNCTGSEENTYPWNIDGDLVEWATEVHIRCQAAEFGCCKGCNCEKQS
;
A
#
# COMPACT_ATOMS: atom_id res chain seq x y z
N SER A 1 -26.67 -17.99 29.98
CA SER A 1 -26.15 -18.93 28.96
C SER A 1 -24.92 -18.34 28.26
N ARG A 2 -23.76 -19.02 28.29
CA ARG A 2 -22.52 -18.56 27.63
C ARG A 2 -22.69 -18.23 26.15
N ARG A 3 -23.62 -18.91 25.47
CA ARG A 3 -24.02 -18.63 24.07
C ARG A 3 -24.63 -17.23 23.87
N ARG A 4 -25.38 -16.69 24.83
CA ARG A 4 -26.00 -15.36 24.72
C ARG A 4 -24.96 -14.24 24.83
N ARG A 5 -24.02 -14.36 25.78
CA ARG A 5 -22.89 -13.43 25.94
C ARG A 5 -21.95 -13.43 24.72
N ARG A 6 -21.68 -14.58 24.10
CA ARG A 6 -20.89 -14.66 22.84
C ARG A 6 -21.60 -13.99 21.67
N ARG A 7 -22.93 -14.11 21.56
CA ARG A 7 -23.72 -13.43 20.52
C ARG A 7 -23.77 -11.92 20.73
N GLU A 8 -23.85 -11.45 21.97
CA GLU A 8 -23.77 -10.03 22.31
C GLU A 8 -22.38 -9.44 22.03
N ALA A 9 -21.31 -10.15 22.40
CA ALA A 9 -19.94 -9.73 22.08
C ALA A 9 -19.71 -9.63 20.56
N ALA A 10 -20.12 -10.65 19.79
CA ALA A 10 -20.02 -10.63 18.32
C ALA A 10 -20.87 -9.51 17.68
N ARG A 11 -22.04 -9.21 18.25
CA ARG A 11 -22.90 -8.11 17.78
C ARG A 11 -22.29 -6.74 18.09
N ASN A 12 -21.65 -6.60 19.25
CA ASN A 12 -20.96 -5.37 19.64
C ASN A 12 -19.66 -5.15 18.85
N GLU A 13 -18.90 -6.21 18.55
CA GLU A 13 -17.75 -6.16 17.64
C GLU A 13 -18.18 -5.81 16.21
N ALA A 14 -19.27 -6.41 15.71
CA ALA A 14 -19.82 -6.06 14.40
C ALA A 14 -20.33 -4.60 14.35
N ALA A 15 -20.94 -4.11 15.44
CA ALA A 15 -21.37 -2.72 15.54
C ALA A 15 -20.19 -1.75 15.67
N ALA A 16 -19.12 -2.12 16.39
CA ALA A 16 -17.90 -1.33 16.50
C ALA A 16 -17.11 -1.30 15.17
N ALA A 17 -17.06 -2.42 14.44
CA ALA A 17 -16.48 -2.49 13.10
C ALA A 17 -17.29 -1.69 12.07
N ALA A 18 -18.62 -1.70 12.17
CA ALA A 18 -19.49 -0.85 11.36
C ALA A 18 -19.29 0.65 11.68
N ALA A 19 -19.22 1.00 12.96
CA ALA A 19 -18.98 2.38 13.40
C ALA A 19 -17.57 2.89 13.03
N ALA A 20 -16.55 2.02 13.03
CA ALA A 20 -15.21 2.36 12.55
C ALA A 20 -15.16 2.54 11.02
N GLY A 21 -15.94 1.74 10.27
CA GLY A 21 -16.09 1.89 8.82
C GLY A 21 -16.77 3.18 8.38
N ASP A 22 -17.74 3.67 9.17
CA ASP A 22 -18.47 4.93 8.89
C ASP A 22 -17.61 6.19 9.09
N VAL A 23 -16.59 6.15 9.96
CA VAL A 23 -15.65 7.28 10.17
C VAL A 23 -14.59 7.35 9.05
N GLU A 24 -14.28 6.23 8.39
CA GLU A 24 -13.24 6.11 7.37
C GLU A 24 -13.71 6.41 5.93
N ASP A 25 -15.04 6.45 5.70
CA ASP A 25 -15.66 6.70 4.39
C ASP A 25 -16.13 8.16 4.22
N GLN A 26 -15.39 9.12 4.77
CA GLN A 26 -15.71 10.54 4.58
C GLN A 26 -15.66 10.92 3.08
N PRO A 27 -16.67 11.66 2.58
CA PRO A 27 -16.75 12.03 1.17
C PRO A 27 -15.67 13.06 0.84
N LEU A 28 -14.75 12.69 -0.07
CA LEU A 28 -13.76 13.61 -0.64
C LEU A 28 -14.40 14.53 -1.68
N LEU A 29 -15.29 13.98 -2.51
CA LEU A 29 -16.05 14.71 -3.51
C LEU A 29 -17.47 14.17 -3.56
N ARG A 30 -18.43 15.06 -3.81
CA ARG A 30 -19.82 14.74 -4.13
C ARG A 30 -20.26 15.54 -5.35
N GLY A 31 -20.97 14.90 -6.26
CA GLY A 31 -21.27 15.48 -7.56
C GLY A 31 -22.31 14.66 -8.32
N ILE A 32 -22.95 15.31 -9.29
CA ILE A 32 -23.99 14.70 -10.10
C ILE A 32 -23.38 14.25 -11.42
N PHE A 33 -23.57 12.96 -11.74
CA PHE A 33 -23.15 12.38 -13.01
C PHE A 33 -24.26 11.53 -13.62
N GLU A 34 -24.23 11.40 -14.93
CA GLU A 34 -24.99 10.39 -15.64
C GLU A 34 -24.26 9.04 -15.57
N VAL A 35 -24.86 8.05 -14.92
CA VAL A 35 -24.35 6.67 -14.86
C VAL A 35 -25.39 5.75 -15.50
N LYS A 36 -24.98 4.98 -16.51
CA LYS A 36 -25.90 4.11 -17.29
C LYS A 36 -27.16 4.86 -17.77
N LYS A 37 -27.00 6.07 -18.30
CA LYS A 37 -28.08 6.96 -18.79
C LYS A 37 -29.06 7.45 -17.71
N LYS A 38 -28.66 7.43 -16.44
CA LYS A 38 -29.48 7.91 -15.31
C LYS A 38 -28.71 8.93 -14.51
N SER A 39 -29.38 10.00 -14.08
CA SER A 39 -28.78 10.99 -13.18
C SER A 39 -28.60 10.38 -11.80
N CYS A 40 -27.35 10.41 -11.32
CA CYS A 40 -26.93 9.81 -10.07
C CYS A 40 -26.20 10.83 -9.21
N ASP A 41 -26.48 10.77 -7.91
CA ASP A 41 -25.67 11.40 -6.87
C ASP A 41 -24.47 10.48 -6.63
N VAL A 42 -23.28 10.97 -6.96
CA VAL A 42 -22.03 10.23 -6.90
C VAL A 42 -21.18 10.78 -5.77
N VAL A 43 -20.66 9.88 -4.96
CA VAL A 43 -19.81 10.17 -3.81
C VAL A 43 -18.50 9.43 -3.98
N LEU A 44 -17.41 10.18 -3.96
CA LEU A 44 -16.05 9.63 -3.94
C LEU A 44 -15.49 9.74 -2.53
N SER A 45 -15.02 8.63 -1.99
CA SER A 45 -14.17 8.60 -0.79
C SER A 45 -12.77 8.10 -1.16
N ALA A 46 -11.87 8.01 -0.16
CA ALA A 46 -10.54 7.45 -0.38
C ALA A 46 -10.56 5.97 -0.77
N GLN A 47 -11.61 5.24 -0.37
CA GLN A 47 -11.68 3.78 -0.51
C GLN A 47 -12.74 3.31 -1.50
N ARG A 48 -13.76 4.12 -1.79
CA ARG A 48 -14.91 3.72 -2.59
C ARG A 48 -15.42 4.85 -3.47
N LEU A 49 -16.03 4.46 -4.58
CA LEU A 49 -16.89 5.32 -5.37
C LEU A 49 -18.29 4.73 -5.28
N ARG A 50 -19.21 5.51 -4.75
CA ARG A 50 -20.61 5.12 -4.55
C ARG A 50 -21.51 6.01 -5.38
N TRP A 51 -22.60 5.46 -5.91
CA TRP A 51 -23.59 6.24 -6.61
C TRP A 51 -24.99 5.70 -6.37
N SER A 52 -25.93 6.63 -6.30
CA SER A 52 -27.35 6.32 -6.15
C SER A 52 -28.18 7.15 -7.10
N ARG A 53 -29.27 6.58 -7.60
CA ARG A 53 -30.16 7.28 -8.54
C ARG A 53 -30.84 8.46 -7.84
N ILE A 54 -30.87 9.61 -8.50
CA ILE A 54 -31.66 10.76 -8.08
C ILE A 54 -33.10 10.52 -8.52
N THR A 55 -34.03 10.50 -7.56
CA THR A 55 -35.47 10.44 -7.79
C THR A 55 -36.05 11.84 -7.58
N PRO A 56 -36.89 12.36 -8.50
CA PRO A 56 -37.58 13.62 -8.27
C PRO A 56 -38.50 13.51 -7.06
N GLU A 57 -38.52 14.52 -6.20
CA GLU A 57 -39.52 14.62 -5.13
C GLU A 57 -40.90 14.86 -5.77
N SER A 58 -41.89 14.06 -5.37
CA SER A 58 -43.28 14.27 -5.78
C SER A 58 -43.82 15.55 -5.13
N PRO A 59 -44.49 16.46 -5.87
CA PRO A 59 -45.08 17.67 -5.31
C PRO A 59 -46.24 17.39 -4.33
N LEU A 60 -46.79 16.18 -4.33
CA LEU A 60 -47.70 15.69 -3.29
C LEU A 60 -46.85 15.04 -2.20
N GLY A 61 -46.69 15.73 -1.07
CA GLY A 61 -45.90 15.32 0.10
C GLY A 61 -46.38 14.04 0.78
N GLY A 62 -46.31 12.93 0.08
CA GLY A 62 -46.46 11.59 0.62
C GLY A 62 -45.10 11.09 1.10
N SER A 63 -44.99 10.85 2.40
CA SER A 63 -43.87 10.15 3.03
C SER A 63 -43.58 8.84 2.29
N SER A 64 -42.59 8.83 1.40
CA SER A 64 -42.10 7.59 0.79
C SER A 64 -41.21 6.87 1.80
N ILE A 65 -41.85 6.23 2.77
CA ILE A 65 -41.24 5.26 3.68
C ILE A 65 -40.63 4.15 2.80
N GLY A 66 -39.30 4.10 2.74
CA GLY A 66 -38.57 2.85 2.55
C GLY A 66 -38.45 2.27 1.14
N LEU A 67 -38.40 3.05 0.06
CA LEU A 67 -37.87 2.48 -1.19
C LEU A 67 -36.34 2.34 -1.03
N HIS A 68 -35.86 1.12 -0.81
CA HIS A 68 -34.43 0.80 -0.75
C HIS A 68 -33.70 1.47 -1.94
N ARG A 69 -33.01 2.58 -1.66
CA ARG A 69 -32.17 3.27 -2.63
C ARG A 69 -31.05 2.29 -2.96
N LYS A 70 -31.13 1.63 -4.12
CA LYS A 70 -30.09 0.70 -4.58
C LYS A 70 -28.84 1.51 -4.88
N GLU A 71 -27.99 1.64 -3.87
CA GLU A 71 -26.67 2.22 -3.95
C GLU A 71 -25.74 1.21 -4.60
N GLU A 72 -25.14 1.60 -5.71
CA GLU A 72 -24.09 0.82 -6.36
C GLU A 72 -22.74 1.41 -5.93
N SER A 73 -21.73 0.55 -5.79
CA SER A 73 -20.40 0.98 -5.37
C SER A 73 -19.30 0.15 -6.00
N VAL A 74 -18.11 0.74 -6.10
CA VAL A 74 -16.87 0.04 -6.41
C VAL A 74 -15.79 0.41 -5.40
N GLU A 75 -14.98 -0.55 -4.98
CA GLU A 75 -13.82 -0.27 -4.13
C GLU A 75 -12.66 0.24 -4.99
N MET A 76 -11.95 1.26 -4.51
CA MET A 76 -10.83 1.86 -5.22
C MET A 76 -9.69 0.88 -5.48
N LYS A 77 -9.55 -0.16 -4.64
CA LYS A 77 -8.58 -1.26 -4.84
C LYS A 77 -8.87 -2.10 -6.10
N ASP A 78 -10.12 -2.12 -6.55
CA ASP A 78 -10.55 -2.87 -7.73
C ASP A 78 -10.47 -2.00 -9.01
N VAL A 79 -10.22 -0.70 -8.86
CA VAL A 79 -10.05 0.23 -9.98
C VAL A 79 -8.58 0.24 -10.40
N PHE A 80 -8.29 -0.04 -11.67
CA PHE A 80 -6.91 -0.09 -12.17
C PHE A 80 -6.57 1.06 -13.14
N SER A 81 -7.57 1.75 -13.69
CA SER A 81 -7.34 2.87 -14.60
C SER A 81 -8.52 3.82 -14.69
N ILE A 82 -8.25 5.07 -15.06
CA ILE A 82 -9.25 6.09 -15.36
C ILE A 82 -8.85 6.89 -16.60
N LYS A 83 -9.85 7.41 -17.32
CA LYS A 83 -9.65 8.18 -18.54
C LYS A 83 -10.72 9.25 -18.70
N LEU A 84 -10.32 10.45 -19.13
CA LEU A 84 -11.26 11.45 -19.66
C LEU A 84 -11.76 11.00 -21.04
N LYS A 85 -13.08 10.80 -21.16
CA LYS A 85 -13.73 10.36 -22.39
C LYS A 85 -14.09 11.58 -23.22
N ARG A 86 -13.52 11.70 -24.42
CA ARG A 86 -13.85 12.77 -25.37
C ARG A 86 -14.39 12.17 -26.67
N ARG A 87 -15.39 12.82 -27.26
CA ARG A 87 -15.86 12.55 -28.62
C ARG A 87 -15.08 13.44 -29.58
N ARG A 88 -14.50 12.85 -30.62
CA ARG A 88 -13.81 13.56 -31.70
C ARG A 88 -14.59 13.44 -32.99
N PHE A 89 -14.51 14.45 -33.83
CA PHE A 89 -15.02 14.37 -35.20
C PHE A 89 -13.97 13.73 -36.12
N ALA A 90 -14.41 13.20 -37.26
CA ALA A 90 -13.52 12.62 -38.25
C ALA A 90 -12.47 13.67 -38.68
N GLY A 91 -11.18 13.29 -38.69
CA GLY A 91 -10.07 14.19 -39.02
C GLY A 91 -9.52 15.04 -37.86
N GLN A 92 -10.10 14.97 -36.66
CA GLN A 92 -9.63 15.76 -35.52
C GLN A 92 -8.57 15.01 -34.67
N GLU A 93 -7.32 15.49 -34.71
CA GLU A 93 -6.20 14.84 -34.01
C GLU A 93 -6.10 15.18 -32.50
N LYS A 94 -6.54 16.38 -32.10
CA LYS A 94 -6.49 16.87 -30.71
C LYS A 94 -7.80 17.57 -30.30
N GLY A 95 -8.11 17.52 -29.01
CA GLY A 95 -9.35 18.07 -28.46
C GLY A 95 -10.56 17.12 -28.58
N GLY A 96 -11.75 17.72 -28.66
CA GLY A 96 -13.04 17.03 -28.75
C GLY A 96 -13.94 17.28 -27.55
N ILE A 97 -15.25 17.08 -27.74
CA ILE A 97 -16.27 17.33 -26.72
C ILE A 97 -16.07 16.34 -25.58
N LEU A 98 -15.91 16.84 -24.35
CA LEU A 98 -15.84 16.00 -23.18
C LEU A 98 -17.20 15.34 -22.90
N LEU A 99 -17.16 14.02 -22.74
CA LEU A 99 -18.33 13.20 -22.40
C LEU A 99 -18.35 12.78 -20.93
N GLY A 100 -17.22 12.93 -20.22
CA GLY A 100 -17.09 12.59 -18.81
C GLY A 100 -15.86 11.76 -18.50
N ILE A 101 -15.95 10.93 -17.46
CA ILE A 101 -14.87 10.08 -16.95
C ILE A 101 -15.23 8.61 -17.17
N THR A 102 -14.26 7.83 -17.64
CA THR A 102 -14.34 6.38 -17.73
C THR A 102 -13.44 5.76 -16.67
N ILE A 103 -13.98 4.83 -15.91
CA ILE A 103 -13.31 4.13 -14.82
C ILE A 103 -13.26 2.64 -15.20
N PHE A 104 -12.06 2.07 -15.20
CA PHE A 104 -11.83 0.67 -15.53
C PHE A 104 -11.60 -0.12 -14.25
N VAL A 105 -12.37 -1.19 -14.09
CA VAL A 105 -12.48 -1.98 -12.87
C VAL A 105 -12.16 -3.43 -13.18
N CYS A 106 -11.45 -4.09 -12.28
CA CYS A 106 -11.15 -5.51 -12.33
C CYS A 106 -11.94 -6.22 -11.23
N LEU A 107 -12.90 -7.06 -11.60
CA LEU A 107 -13.78 -7.75 -10.66
C LEU A 107 -13.39 -9.22 -10.56
N ASN A 108 -13.29 -9.74 -9.34
CA ASN A 108 -13.04 -11.15 -9.11
C ASN A 108 -14.29 -11.97 -9.48
N LYS A 109 -14.10 -13.02 -10.28
CA LYS A 109 -15.11 -14.03 -10.61
C LYS A 109 -14.72 -15.34 -9.94
N GLU A 110 -15.70 -16.20 -9.68
CA GLU A 110 -15.47 -17.54 -9.11
C GLU A 110 -14.29 -18.26 -9.78
N GLY A 111 -13.36 -18.73 -8.93
CA GLY A 111 -12.14 -19.46 -9.32
C GLY A 111 -11.07 -18.56 -9.95
N ASN A 112 -10.27 -17.86 -9.12
CA ASN A 112 -9.04 -17.12 -9.45
C ASN A 112 -9.00 -16.42 -10.85
N LYS A 113 -10.16 -15.93 -11.31
CA LYS A 113 -10.39 -15.37 -12.64
C LYS A 113 -10.85 -13.94 -12.46
N LEU A 114 -10.20 -13.04 -13.18
CA LEU A 114 -10.52 -11.62 -13.18
C LEU A 114 -11.36 -11.26 -14.41
N LYS A 115 -12.34 -10.38 -14.24
CA LYS A 115 -13.16 -9.83 -15.32
C LYS A 115 -13.04 -8.31 -15.33
N ASP A 116 -12.76 -7.75 -16.49
CA ASP A 116 -12.78 -6.30 -16.68
C ASP A 116 -14.22 -5.77 -16.78
N ALA A 117 -14.43 -4.58 -16.22
CA ALA A 117 -15.67 -3.83 -16.29
C ALA A 117 -15.36 -2.35 -16.45
N THR A 118 -16.30 -1.60 -17.02
CA THR A 118 -16.15 -0.16 -17.23
C THR A 118 -17.35 0.58 -16.65
N ILE A 119 -17.08 1.61 -15.84
CA ILE A 119 -18.06 2.55 -15.32
C ILE A 119 -17.87 3.89 -16.04
N HIS A 120 -18.95 4.44 -16.57
CA HIS A 120 -18.94 5.76 -17.20
C HIS A 120 -19.66 6.76 -16.29
N LEU A 121 -18.94 7.80 -15.86
CA LEU A 121 -19.47 8.97 -15.19
C LEU A 121 -19.63 10.08 -16.23
N GLY A 122 -20.82 10.22 -16.79
CA GLY A 122 -21.15 11.22 -17.81
C GLY A 122 -21.35 12.60 -17.20
N ASN A 123 -20.57 13.58 -17.65
CA ASN A 123 -20.79 14.99 -17.33
C ASN A 123 -20.06 15.84 -18.39
N ILE A 124 -20.73 16.88 -18.89
CA ILE A 124 -20.21 17.75 -19.96
C ILE A 124 -19.33 18.89 -19.45
N SER A 125 -19.39 19.20 -18.15
CA SER A 125 -18.58 20.23 -17.53
C SER A 125 -17.12 19.76 -17.45
N GLU A 126 -16.25 20.45 -18.19
CA GLU A 126 -14.82 20.12 -18.21
C GLU A 126 -14.18 20.31 -16.84
N ASP A 127 -14.42 21.45 -16.20
CA ASP A 127 -13.86 21.76 -14.87
C ASP A 127 -14.30 20.73 -13.84
N HIS A 128 -15.59 20.36 -13.83
CA HIS A 128 -16.11 19.36 -12.91
C HIS A 128 -15.45 18.00 -13.13
N CYS A 129 -15.39 17.53 -14.37
CA CYS A 129 -14.74 16.26 -14.69
C CYS A 129 -13.24 16.27 -14.38
N TYR A 130 -12.58 17.41 -14.54
CA TYR A 130 -11.15 17.52 -14.33
C TYR A 130 -10.77 17.50 -12.85
N VAL A 131 -11.56 18.15 -11.99
CA VAL A 131 -11.44 18.04 -10.52
C VAL A 131 -11.59 16.58 -10.08
N TRP A 132 -12.64 15.91 -10.55
CA TRP A 132 -12.90 14.51 -10.23
C TRP A 132 -11.81 13.57 -10.76
N TYR A 133 -11.38 13.76 -12.01
CA TYR A 133 -10.30 12.98 -12.62
C TYR A 133 -8.99 13.13 -11.84
N ARG A 134 -8.63 14.34 -11.38
CA ARG A 134 -7.43 14.57 -10.57
C ARG A 134 -7.51 13.85 -9.22
N SER A 135 -8.67 13.90 -8.54
CA SER A 135 -8.86 13.20 -7.26
C SER A 135 -8.78 11.69 -7.42
N LEU A 136 -9.50 11.11 -8.40
CA LEU A 136 -9.43 9.69 -8.72
C LEU A 136 -8.00 9.29 -9.09
N LYS A 137 -7.29 10.07 -9.92
CA LYS A 137 -5.90 9.80 -10.31
C LYS A 137 -4.98 9.77 -9.09
N THR A 138 -5.19 10.70 -8.15
CA THR A 138 -4.38 10.78 -6.92
C THR A 138 -4.58 9.55 -6.04
N ILE A 139 -5.81 9.04 -5.94
CA ILE A 139 -6.11 7.79 -5.22
C ILE A 139 -5.42 6.60 -5.90
N LEU A 140 -5.51 6.50 -7.24
CA LEU A 140 -4.99 5.37 -8.01
C LEU A 140 -3.49 5.33 -8.20
N MET A 141 -2.81 6.48 -8.20
CA MET A 141 -1.35 6.50 -8.34
C MET A 141 -0.63 5.88 -7.13
N GLY A 142 -1.36 5.58 -6.05
CA GLY A 142 -0.80 5.04 -4.81
C GLY A 142 0.23 5.99 -4.19
N SER A 143 0.57 5.76 -2.93
CA SER A 143 1.61 6.55 -2.28
C SER A 143 3.03 6.17 -2.69
N THR A 144 3.21 5.03 -3.40
CA THR A 144 4.54 4.47 -3.68
C THR A 144 4.53 3.49 -4.87
N ASN A 145 4.70 4.01 -6.09
CA ASN A 145 4.96 3.19 -7.29
C ASN A 145 6.43 2.74 -7.35
N ILE A 146 6.89 2.06 -6.29
CA ILE A 146 8.30 1.70 -6.09
C ILE A 146 8.82 0.83 -7.23
N LEU A 147 8.07 -0.20 -7.61
CA LEU A 147 8.46 -1.12 -8.67
C LEU A 147 8.58 -0.40 -10.01
N ALA A 148 7.56 0.35 -10.42
CA ALA A 148 7.58 1.08 -11.68
C ALA A 148 8.69 2.14 -11.72
N HIS A 149 8.93 2.86 -10.62
CA HIS A 149 10.01 3.83 -10.56
C HIS A 149 11.38 3.16 -10.64
N THR A 150 11.56 2.02 -9.96
CA THR A 150 12.81 1.26 -9.98
C THR A 150 13.10 0.69 -11.38
N LEU A 151 12.10 0.07 -12.02
CA LEU A 151 12.26 -0.55 -13.34
C LEU A 151 12.58 0.45 -14.45
N ASN A 152 11.96 1.63 -14.38
CA ASN A 152 12.11 2.68 -15.38
C ASN A 152 13.24 3.67 -15.04
N GLY A 153 13.75 3.67 -13.82
CA GLY A 153 14.70 4.66 -13.29
C GLY A 153 14.12 6.07 -13.12
N ILE A 154 12.88 6.30 -13.58
CA ILE A 154 12.18 7.58 -13.52
C ILE A 154 10.69 7.37 -13.28
N GLN A 155 10.09 8.26 -12.49
CA GLN A 155 8.64 8.30 -12.31
C GLN A 155 7.96 9.01 -13.49
N HIS A 156 8.03 8.41 -14.69
CA HIS A 156 7.46 8.97 -15.92
C HIS A 156 6.50 7.99 -16.60
N THR A 157 5.21 8.30 -16.56
CA THR A 157 4.14 7.42 -17.07
C THR A 157 4.31 7.09 -18.56
N GLN A 158 4.75 8.04 -19.38
CA GLN A 158 4.92 7.79 -20.82
C GLN A 158 6.07 6.82 -21.06
N THR A 159 7.17 6.94 -20.32
CA THR A 159 8.32 6.00 -20.41
C THR A 159 7.90 4.59 -20.02
N ALA A 160 7.17 4.44 -18.90
CA ALA A 160 6.61 3.16 -18.50
C ALA A 160 5.67 2.58 -19.57
N THR A 161 4.84 3.42 -20.18
CA THR A 161 3.93 3.02 -21.26
C THR A 161 4.68 2.56 -22.50
N LEU A 162 5.77 3.24 -22.88
CA LEU A 162 6.60 2.83 -24.00
C LEU A 162 7.25 1.47 -23.76
N HIS A 163 7.79 1.22 -22.57
CA HIS A 163 8.32 -0.10 -22.20
C HIS A 163 7.27 -1.21 -22.30
N ILE A 164 6.01 -0.92 -21.93
CA ILE A 164 4.87 -1.85 -22.12
C ILE A 164 4.58 -2.08 -23.61
N ILE A 165 4.49 -1.01 -24.40
CA ILE A 165 4.15 -1.11 -25.83
C ILE A 165 5.23 -1.88 -26.59
N LEU A 166 6.49 -1.66 -26.25
CA LEU A 166 7.63 -2.33 -26.85
C LEU A 166 7.82 -3.78 -26.34
N GLY A 167 7.01 -4.22 -25.37
CA GLY A 167 7.06 -5.58 -24.85
C GLY A 167 8.36 -5.89 -24.10
N HIS A 168 8.99 -4.90 -23.47
CA HIS A 168 10.22 -5.13 -22.72
C HIS A 168 9.94 -6.01 -21.49
N LEU A 169 10.68 -7.11 -21.40
CA LEU A 169 10.69 -8.00 -20.23
C LEU A 169 11.94 -7.69 -19.41
N LYS A 170 11.80 -7.66 -18.08
CA LYS A 170 12.93 -7.55 -17.15
C LYS A 170 12.77 -8.57 -16.04
N SER A 171 13.84 -9.31 -15.77
CA SER A 171 13.95 -10.13 -14.56
C SER A 171 14.04 -9.20 -13.35
N VAL A 172 13.32 -9.56 -12.28
CA VAL A 172 13.30 -8.83 -11.01
C VAL A 172 13.19 -9.81 -9.84
N ASP A 173 14.07 -9.68 -8.87
CA ASP A 173 14.05 -10.42 -7.62
C ASP A 173 12.91 -9.94 -6.72
N MET A 174 12.32 -10.90 -6.02
CA MET A 174 11.22 -10.70 -5.11
C MET A 174 11.47 -11.47 -3.82
N CYS A 175 11.02 -10.92 -2.70
CA CYS A 175 11.03 -11.61 -1.42
C CYS A 175 9.80 -12.51 -1.28
N THR A 176 10.02 -13.73 -0.82
CA THR A 176 8.98 -14.55 -0.19
C THR A 176 8.93 -14.22 1.29
N PHE A 177 7.74 -14.08 1.85
CA PHE A 177 7.52 -13.82 3.27
C PHE A 177 6.65 -14.92 3.85
N SER A 178 7.21 -15.67 4.79
CA SER A 178 6.56 -16.81 5.42
C SER A 178 6.56 -16.68 6.93
N SER A 179 5.47 -17.12 7.55
CA SER A 179 5.33 -17.23 8.99
C SER A 179 4.46 -18.47 9.28
N PRO A 180 4.71 -19.24 10.36
CA PRO A 180 4.15 -20.58 10.55
C PRO A 180 2.62 -20.69 10.47
N PHE A 181 1.90 -19.58 10.74
CA PHE A 181 0.43 -19.57 10.83
C PHE A 181 -0.22 -18.59 9.86
N LYS A 182 0.52 -18.11 8.85
CA LYS A 182 0.05 -17.07 7.93
C LYS A 182 0.32 -17.50 6.48
N PRO A 183 -0.54 -17.11 5.53
CA PRO A 183 -0.32 -17.43 4.13
C PRO A 183 0.99 -16.82 3.64
N LEU A 184 1.69 -17.55 2.77
CA LEU A 184 2.87 -17.07 2.05
C LEU A 184 2.51 -15.77 1.32
N ARG A 185 3.35 -14.75 1.47
CA ARG A 185 3.24 -13.50 0.72
C ARG A 185 4.47 -13.28 -0.13
N PHE A 186 4.31 -12.46 -1.15
CA PHE A 186 5.38 -12.02 -2.01
C PHE A 186 5.43 -10.49 -2.01
N GLY A 187 6.62 -9.93 -2.14
CA GLY A 187 6.81 -8.49 -2.27
C GLY A 187 8.26 -8.12 -2.52
N PHE A 188 8.53 -6.88 -2.89
CA PHE A 188 9.88 -6.42 -3.25
C PHE A 188 10.61 -5.74 -2.10
N SER A 189 9.83 -5.18 -1.18
CA SER A 189 10.31 -4.33 -0.10
C SER A 189 9.55 -4.64 1.18
N SER A 190 10.27 -4.63 2.29
CA SER A 190 9.64 -4.65 3.61
C SER A 190 10.38 -3.83 4.64
N MET A 191 9.62 -3.32 5.60
CA MET A 191 10.13 -2.57 6.73
C MET A 191 9.48 -3.04 8.03
N PHE A 192 10.30 -3.20 9.06
CA PHE A 192 9.91 -3.47 10.44
C PHE A 192 10.40 -2.34 11.35
N GLY A 193 9.54 -1.80 12.22
CA GLY A 193 9.85 -0.67 13.11
C GLY A 193 9.35 0.69 12.59
N PHE A 194 10.23 1.69 12.50
CA PHE A 194 9.84 3.08 12.18
C PHE A 194 9.05 3.20 10.88
N GLY A 195 9.48 2.53 9.80
CA GLY A 195 8.82 2.58 8.50
C GLY A 195 7.39 2.02 8.54
N SER A 196 7.17 0.89 9.23
CA SER A 196 5.84 0.29 9.36
C SER A 196 4.92 1.09 10.27
N ARG A 197 5.41 1.57 11.43
CA ARG A 197 4.61 2.43 12.32
C ARG A 197 4.24 3.75 11.68
N THR A 198 5.15 4.34 10.90
CA THR A 198 4.86 5.57 10.15
C THR A 198 3.74 5.33 9.14
N LEU A 199 3.80 4.21 8.40
CA LEU A 199 2.74 3.85 7.47
C LEU A 199 1.43 3.57 8.21
N ALA A 200 1.43 2.78 9.29
CA ALA A 200 0.26 2.50 10.11
C ALA A 200 -0.43 3.77 10.62
N LEU A 201 0.36 4.75 11.05
CA LEU A 201 -0.17 6.03 11.48
C LEU A 201 -0.75 6.83 10.30
N ALA A 202 -0.09 6.83 9.14
CA ALA A 202 -0.61 7.48 7.94
C ALA A 202 -1.94 6.86 7.49
N GLU A 203 -2.04 5.53 7.51
CA GLU A 203 -3.25 4.80 7.14
C GLU A 203 -4.37 5.04 8.15
N LYS A 204 -4.09 5.10 9.46
CA LYS A 204 -5.10 5.50 10.47
C LYS A 204 -5.64 6.92 10.27
N HIS A 205 -4.92 7.78 9.55
CA HIS A 205 -5.28 9.19 9.32
C HIS A 205 -5.57 9.47 7.84
N ARG A 206 -6.24 8.55 7.13
CA ARG A 206 -6.57 8.73 5.70
C ARG A 206 -7.36 10.00 5.39
N TRP A 207 -8.07 10.56 6.37
CA TRP A 207 -8.81 11.82 6.27
C TRP A 207 -7.90 13.05 6.01
N ILE A 208 -6.60 12.97 6.32
CA ILE A 208 -5.63 14.02 6.00
C ILE A 208 -5.20 13.90 4.52
N PRO A 209 -5.09 15.01 3.76
CA PRO A 209 -4.62 14.97 2.38
C PRO A 209 -3.25 14.27 2.22
N PRO A 210 -2.99 13.49 1.15
CA PRO A 210 -1.86 12.55 1.09
C PRO A 210 -0.48 13.13 1.43
N ASN A 211 -0.11 14.30 0.90
CA ASN A 211 1.19 14.91 1.18
C ASN A 211 1.29 15.40 2.64
N GLN A 212 0.21 15.97 3.16
CA GLN A 212 0.14 16.42 4.56
C GLN A 212 0.13 15.22 5.51
N ARG A 213 -0.56 14.14 5.13
CA ARG A 213 -0.67 12.88 5.88
C ARG A 213 0.68 12.21 6.05
N LYS A 214 1.48 12.14 4.98
CA LYS A 214 2.85 11.62 5.02
C LYS A 214 3.72 12.42 6.00
N ASN A 215 3.70 13.75 5.90
CA ASN A 215 4.48 14.62 6.79
C ASN A 215 4.03 14.50 8.25
N PHE A 216 2.71 14.53 8.49
CA PHE A 216 2.12 14.34 9.82
C PHE A 216 2.57 13.01 10.45
N ALA A 217 2.45 11.91 9.70
CA ALA A 217 2.81 10.59 10.19
C ALA A 217 4.30 10.48 10.54
N VAL A 218 5.18 11.01 9.68
CA VAL A 218 6.63 11.04 9.94
C VAL A 218 6.94 11.85 11.20
N ILE A 219 6.39 13.06 11.31
CA ILE A 219 6.65 13.95 12.47
C ILE A 219 6.17 13.31 13.77
N LYS A 220 4.96 12.75 13.78
CA LYS A 220 4.39 12.13 14.98
C LYS A 220 5.13 10.84 15.37
N THR A 221 5.54 10.04 14.40
CA THR A 221 6.34 8.83 14.66
C THR A 221 7.75 9.19 15.15
N LEU A 222 8.34 10.29 14.67
CA LEU A 222 9.60 10.82 15.20
C LEU A 222 9.45 11.38 16.62
N ALA A 223 8.34 12.04 16.93
CA ALA A 223 8.08 12.53 18.28
C ALA A 223 8.04 11.38 19.29
N ASN A 224 7.44 10.26 18.90
CA ASN A 224 7.31 9.01 19.67
C ASN A 224 8.31 7.94 19.19
N LEU A 225 9.55 8.33 18.91
CA LEU A 225 10.57 7.40 18.42
C LEU A 225 10.89 6.35 19.48
N ARG A 226 10.64 5.08 19.17
CA ARG A 226 10.98 3.93 20.02
C ARG A 226 11.58 2.80 19.18
N PRO A 227 12.60 2.08 19.67
CA PRO A 227 13.09 0.90 18.98
C PRO A 227 12.17 -0.31 19.19
N GLU A 228 12.26 -1.28 18.30
CA GLU A 228 11.71 -2.63 18.48
C GLU A 228 12.82 -3.57 18.93
N ASP A 229 12.52 -4.44 19.89
CA ASP A 229 13.46 -5.47 20.35
C ASP A 229 13.29 -6.74 19.51
N CYS A 230 14.32 -7.11 18.76
CA CYS A 230 14.27 -8.31 17.92
C CYS A 230 15.63 -8.99 17.76
N GLU A 231 15.54 -10.24 17.35
CA GLU A 231 16.64 -11.03 16.84
C GLU A 231 16.51 -11.15 15.33
N ILE A 232 17.63 -10.99 14.64
CA ILE A 232 17.72 -11.15 13.19
C ILE A 232 18.81 -12.17 12.93
N SER A 233 18.46 -13.23 12.19
CA SER A 233 19.43 -14.16 11.64
C SER A 233 19.39 -14.10 10.13
N PHE A 234 20.52 -14.22 9.46
CA PHE A 234 20.58 -14.08 8.01
C PHE A 234 21.70 -14.92 7.40
N LEU A 235 21.54 -15.22 6.11
CA LEU A 235 22.53 -15.93 5.32
C LEU A 235 23.18 -14.94 4.33
N PRO A 236 24.46 -14.57 4.51
CA PRO A 236 25.18 -13.73 3.55
C PRO A 236 25.24 -14.35 2.15
N LEU A 237 25.26 -13.50 1.12
CA LEU A 237 25.43 -13.96 -0.26
C LEU A 237 26.84 -14.52 -0.49
N LYS A 238 26.91 -15.76 -0.96
CA LYS A 238 28.13 -16.59 -1.02
C LYS A 238 29.28 -16.03 -1.87
N HIS A 239 29.00 -15.09 -2.78
CA HIS A 239 30.02 -14.53 -3.67
C HIS A 239 30.96 -13.50 -3.02
N LEU A 240 30.75 -13.14 -1.75
CA LEU A 240 31.54 -12.11 -1.06
C LEU A 240 32.32 -12.61 0.17
N GLN A 241 32.11 -13.85 0.64
CA GLN A 241 32.76 -14.37 1.85
C GLN A 241 33.11 -15.86 1.69
N GLN A 242 34.40 -16.20 1.83
CA GLN A 242 34.92 -17.57 1.87
C GLN A 242 34.60 -18.23 3.23
N ASP A 243 34.08 -19.46 3.17
CA ASP A 243 34.20 -20.54 4.16
C ASP A 243 33.34 -20.62 5.44
N SER A 244 32.24 -19.89 5.62
CA SER A 244 31.33 -20.16 6.74
C SER A 244 29.87 -20.29 6.33
N GLN A 245 29.35 -21.51 6.40
CA GLN A 245 27.94 -21.88 6.28
C GLN A 245 27.15 -21.53 7.57
N GLU A 246 27.55 -20.46 8.26
CA GLU A 246 27.00 -20.08 9.56
C GLU A 246 26.03 -18.92 9.35
N ASN A 247 24.81 -19.08 9.87
CA ASN A 247 23.85 -17.98 9.90
C ASN A 247 24.37 -16.93 10.86
N ASP A 248 24.70 -15.74 10.35
CA ASP A 248 25.02 -14.60 11.17
C ASP A 248 23.79 -14.18 11.98
N ARG A 249 24.00 -13.84 13.24
CA ARG A 249 22.94 -13.44 14.18
C ARG A 249 23.27 -12.10 14.79
N ILE A 250 22.33 -11.18 14.70
CA ILE A 250 22.37 -9.90 15.40
C ILE A 250 21.14 -9.74 16.27
N GLN A 251 21.35 -9.24 17.47
CA GLN A 251 20.30 -9.03 18.45
C GLN A 251 20.38 -7.60 18.99
N GLY A 252 19.22 -7.01 19.24
CA GLY A 252 19.12 -5.79 20.03
C GLY A 252 17.89 -4.97 19.69
N HIS A 253 18.01 -3.68 19.98
CA HIS A 253 16.98 -2.68 19.79
C HIS A 253 17.21 -1.95 18.46
N PHE A 254 16.25 -2.05 17.54
CA PHE A 254 16.34 -1.46 16.21
C PHE A 254 15.24 -0.41 16.01
N LEU A 255 15.59 0.79 15.57
CA LEU A 255 14.61 1.79 15.15
C LEU A 255 13.93 1.39 13.85
N ASN A 256 14.65 0.76 12.93
CA ASN A 256 14.12 0.31 11.66
C ASN A 256 14.95 -0.86 11.11
N VAL A 257 14.28 -1.84 10.52
CA VAL A 257 14.88 -2.92 9.75
C VAL A 257 14.24 -2.89 8.37
N SER A 258 15.05 -2.72 7.33
CA SER A 258 14.62 -2.66 5.93
C SER A 258 15.19 -3.86 5.19
N ILE A 259 14.33 -4.60 4.50
CA ILE A 259 14.69 -5.80 3.73
C ILE A 259 14.16 -5.61 2.32
N MET A 260 15.07 -5.44 1.36
CA MET A 260 14.76 -4.91 0.01
C MET A 260 15.39 -5.79 -1.07
N ALA A 261 14.57 -6.39 -1.94
CA ALA A 261 15.03 -7.16 -3.11
C ALA A 261 15.35 -6.26 -4.32
N ILE A 262 14.90 -5.01 -4.30
CA ILE A 262 15.17 -4.03 -5.35
C ILE A 262 15.61 -2.68 -4.77
N PRO A 263 16.18 -1.75 -5.56
CA PRO A 263 16.62 -0.45 -5.06
C PRO A 263 15.57 0.40 -4.34
N CYS A 264 14.30 0.19 -4.67
CA CYS A 264 13.15 0.86 -4.07
C CYS A 264 13.12 2.39 -4.27
N LEU A 265 13.17 2.85 -5.52
CA LEU A 265 13.14 4.29 -5.85
C LEU A 265 11.78 4.93 -5.53
N CYS A 266 11.80 6.11 -4.91
CA CYS A 266 10.60 6.90 -4.61
C CYS A 266 10.90 8.40 -4.55
N SER A 267 9.87 9.25 -4.49
CA SER A 267 10.03 10.70 -4.51
C SER A 267 10.82 11.26 -3.31
N VAL A 268 10.89 10.52 -2.20
CA VAL A 268 11.64 10.91 -0.99
C VAL A 268 13.04 10.29 -0.92
N ALA A 269 13.32 9.30 -1.77
CA ALA A 269 14.60 8.62 -1.91
C ALA A 269 14.87 8.40 -3.42
N PRO A 270 15.31 9.44 -4.15
CA PRO A 270 15.48 9.36 -5.61
C PRO A 270 16.54 8.35 -6.05
N ARG A 271 17.50 8.03 -5.17
CA ARG A 271 18.48 6.95 -5.39
C ARG A 271 18.01 5.58 -4.88
N GLY A 272 16.83 5.51 -4.27
CA GLY A 272 16.30 4.30 -3.64
C GLY A 272 16.57 4.21 -2.14
N LEU A 273 15.75 3.40 -1.46
CA LEU A 273 15.96 3.03 -0.06
C LEU A 273 17.14 2.05 0.09
N ALA A 274 17.43 1.26 -0.93
CA ALA A 274 18.54 0.31 -1.00
C ALA A 274 19.32 0.46 -2.33
N PRO A 275 20.01 1.59 -2.56
CA PRO A 275 20.61 1.94 -3.85
C PRO A 275 21.64 0.93 -4.39
N ASN A 276 22.17 0.06 -3.52
CA ASN A 276 23.21 -0.90 -3.88
C ASN A 276 22.66 -2.27 -4.28
N THR A 277 21.35 -2.49 -4.14
CA THR A 277 20.69 -3.72 -4.60
C THR A 277 20.61 -3.76 -6.12
N ARG A 278 20.67 -4.94 -6.72
CA ARG A 278 20.44 -5.13 -8.16
C ARG A 278 19.00 -5.58 -8.41
N LEU A 279 18.64 -5.75 -9.67
CA LEU A 279 17.29 -6.21 -10.00
C LEU A 279 17.19 -7.72 -9.98
N ASP A 280 18.23 -8.48 -10.32
CA ASP A 280 18.11 -9.89 -10.69
C ASP A 280 19.36 -10.72 -10.33
N ASP A 281 20.03 -10.39 -9.23
CA ASP A 281 21.24 -11.09 -8.77
C ASP A 281 21.00 -12.11 -7.65
N GLY A 282 19.73 -12.38 -7.33
CA GLY A 282 19.31 -13.31 -6.30
C GLY A 282 19.59 -12.83 -4.89
N SER A 283 19.83 -11.52 -4.70
CA SER A 283 20.23 -10.96 -3.40
C SER A 283 19.19 -10.01 -2.81
N ILE A 284 19.24 -9.87 -1.49
CA ILE A 284 18.42 -8.94 -0.73
C ILE A 284 19.35 -8.02 0.07
N ALA A 285 19.04 -6.73 0.11
CA ALA A 285 19.68 -5.82 1.06
C ALA A 285 18.97 -5.87 2.40
N LEU A 286 19.68 -6.26 3.45
CA LEU A 286 19.28 -6.12 4.85
C LEU A 286 19.96 -4.88 5.43
N ILE A 287 19.17 -3.85 5.74
CA ILE A 287 19.65 -2.60 6.32
C ILE A 287 19.02 -2.46 7.70
N THR A 288 19.85 -2.44 8.75
CA THR A 288 19.39 -2.27 10.12
C THR A 288 19.82 -0.93 10.66
N VAL A 289 18.91 -0.26 11.39
CA VAL A 289 19.17 0.99 12.09
C VAL A 289 19.00 0.72 13.57
N ARG A 290 20.12 0.64 14.28
CA ARG A 290 20.15 0.41 15.74
C ARG A 290 19.59 1.60 16.50
N ASN A 291 19.27 1.37 17.76
CA ASN A 291 18.81 2.41 18.66
C ASN A 291 19.82 3.57 18.72
N THR A 292 19.33 4.80 18.51
CA THR A 292 20.13 6.02 18.51
C THR A 292 19.26 7.22 18.89
N SER A 293 19.87 8.39 19.08
CA SER A 293 19.12 9.60 19.40
C SER A 293 18.21 10.03 18.24
N ARG A 294 17.11 10.70 18.56
CA ARG A 294 16.19 11.26 17.55
C ARG A 294 16.88 12.21 16.57
N GLN A 295 17.87 12.97 17.04
CA GLN A 295 18.62 13.91 16.19
C GLN A 295 19.50 13.18 15.16
N GLU A 296 20.19 12.12 15.59
CA GLU A 296 20.97 11.23 14.71
C GLU A 296 20.07 10.55 13.68
N PHE A 297 18.93 10.02 14.12
CA PHE A 297 17.98 9.35 13.23
C PHE A 297 17.38 10.31 12.19
N ILE A 298 17.02 11.54 12.58
CA ILE A 298 16.57 12.59 11.63
C ILE A 298 17.68 12.92 10.63
N ARG A 299 18.93 13.00 11.06
CA ARG A 299 20.07 13.22 10.16
C ARG A 299 20.21 12.07 9.16
N HIS A 300 20.03 10.82 9.59
CA HIS A 300 19.96 9.68 8.69
C HIS A 300 18.82 9.80 7.67
N LEU A 301 17.59 10.06 8.10
CA LEU A 301 16.44 10.19 7.19
C LEU A 301 16.65 11.29 6.13
N LYS A 302 17.23 12.42 6.53
CA LYS A 302 17.54 13.52 5.59
C LYS A 302 18.56 13.12 4.52
N ARG A 303 19.42 12.11 4.74
CA ARG A 303 20.41 11.69 3.75
C ARG A 303 19.79 11.02 2.52
N TYR A 304 18.61 10.41 2.62
CA TYR A 304 17.92 9.80 1.47
C TYR A 304 17.59 10.82 0.36
N ALA A 305 17.31 12.07 0.73
CA ALA A 305 17.06 13.17 -0.22
C ALA A 305 18.36 13.87 -0.70
N SER A 306 19.54 13.39 -0.29
CA SER A 306 20.84 13.99 -0.60
C SER A 306 21.72 13.05 -1.43
N LEU A 307 22.85 13.57 -1.92
CA LEU A 307 23.88 12.78 -2.61
C LEU A 307 24.82 12.03 -1.64
N LYS A 308 24.79 12.33 -0.34
CA LYS A 308 25.65 11.69 0.66
C LYS A 308 25.21 10.25 0.91
N ASN A 309 26.16 9.35 1.22
CA ASN A 309 25.82 7.98 1.59
C ASN A 309 24.91 7.97 2.84
N GLN A 310 23.69 7.43 2.71
CA GLN A 310 22.73 7.33 3.81
C GLN A 310 23.11 6.32 4.90
N PHE A 311 24.05 5.42 4.58
CA PHE A 311 24.48 4.32 5.45
C PHE A 311 25.77 4.63 6.22
N SER A 312 26.46 5.74 5.94
CA SER A 312 27.68 6.10 6.69
C SER A 312 27.38 6.75 8.05
N PHE A 313 26.81 5.94 8.95
CA PHE A 313 26.60 6.22 10.36
C PHE A 313 26.94 4.97 11.18
N PRO A 314 27.48 5.13 12.41
CA PRO A 314 27.93 3.99 13.23
C PRO A 314 26.80 3.10 13.78
N PHE A 315 25.55 3.54 13.67
CA PHE A 315 24.37 2.81 14.12
C PHE A 315 23.61 2.13 12.96
N ILE A 316 24.21 2.09 11.77
CA ILE A 316 23.60 1.48 10.59
C ILE A 316 24.48 0.34 10.11
N ASP A 317 23.89 -0.85 10.05
CA ASP A 317 24.54 -2.04 9.48
C ASP A 317 23.84 -2.39 8.16
N THR A 318 24.62 -2.72 7.12
CA THR A 318 24.11 -3.12 5.80
C THR A 318 24.72 -4.45 5.37
N TYR A 319 23.88 -5.41 5.01
CA TYR A 319 24.26 -6.73 4.56
C TYR A 319 23.60 -7.06 3.22
N ILE A 320 24.30 -7.84 2.39
CA ILE A 320 23.75 -8.46 1.18
C ILE A 320 23.57 -9.93 1.48
N VAL A 321 22.32 -10.41 1.43
CA VAL A 321 21.90 -11.69 2.00
C VAL A 321 20.96 -12.43 1.05
N GLU A 322 20.92 -13.77 1.15
CA GLU A 322 19.98 -14.63 0.43
C GLU A 322 18.69 -14.87 1.25
N GLU A 323 18.84 -14.92 2.58
CA GLU A 323 17.81 -15.26 3.55
C GLU A 323 17.89 -14.37 4.78
N VAL A 324 16.74 -14.00 5.35
CA VAL A 324 16.61 -13.27 6.61
C VAL A 324 15.46 -13.86 7.43
N LYS A 325 15.70 -14.10 8.71
CA LYS A 325 14.66 -14.38 9.70
C LYS A 325 14.66 -13.29 10.75
N VAL A 326 13.49 -12.71 10.97
CA VAL A 326 13.27 -11.69 12.00
C VAL A 326 12.33 -12.27 13.05
N CYS A 327 12.83 -12.36 14.28
CA CYS A 327 12.13 -12.80 15.47
C CYS A 327 11.89 -11.61 16.40
N PRO A 328 10.67 -11.03 16.41
CA PRO A 328 10.31 -10.04 17.43
C PRO A 328 10.41 -10.66 18.83
N ARG A 329 11.11 -9.99 19.74
CA ARG A 329 11.15 -10.38 21.16
C ARG A 329 10.06 -9.63 21.91
N ILE A 330 8.80 -9.85 21.52
CA ILE A 330 7.67 -9.37 22.31
C ILE A 330 7.74 -10.09 23.66
N GLY A 331 7.78 -9.34 24.75
CA GLY A 331 8.22 -9.83 26.06
C GLY A 331 7.60 -11.17 26.46
N MET A 332 8.46 -12.17 26.71
CA MET A 332 8.23 -13.26 27.66
C MET A 332 8.11 -12.71 29.11
N LYS A 333 7.32 -11.66 29.33
CA LYS A 333 6.95 -11.23 30.67
C LYS A 333 5.73 -12.03 31.07
N HIS A 334 5.93 -13.02 31.93
CA HIS A 334 4.89 -13.55 32.80
C HIS A 334 4.05 -12.37 33.31
N ILE A 335 2.75 -12.36 33.03
CA ILE A 335 1.82 -11.46 33.70
C ILE A 335 1.59 -12.09 35.08
N PRO A 336 2.06 -11.49 36.20
CA PRO A 336 1.55 -11.87 37.50
C PRO A 336 0.09 -11.42 37.51
N ALA A 337 -0.82 -12.36 37.77
CA ALA A 337 -2.23 -12.06 37.96
C ALA A 337 -2.37 -11.26 39.25
N ASP A 338 -2.14 -9.95 39.20
CA ASP A 338 -2.60 -8.95 40.16
C ASP A 338 -2.12 -7.58 39.68
N ASN A 339 -2.97 -6.90 38.89
CA ASN A 339 -3.16 -5.44 38.80
C ASN A 339 -3.93 -5.12 37.51
N LEU A 340 -5.20 -5.51 37.52
CA LEU A 340 -6.19 -5.08 36.56
C LEU A 340 -6.61 -3.65 36.92
N ASN A 341 -5.86 -2.63 36.48
CA ASN A 341 -6.33 -1.26 36.25
C ASN A 341 -5.19 -0.37 35.73
N CYS A 342 -4.92 -0.47 34.43
CA CYS A 342 -4.28 0.57 33.65
C CYS A 342 -4.93 0.57 32.26
N THR A 343 -5.86 1.51 32.06
CA THR A 343 -6.51 1.78 30.78
C THR A 343 -5.50 2.31 29.77
N GLY A 344 -5.19 1.49 28.77
CA GLY A 344 -4.48 1.88 27.56
C GLY A 344 -4.80 0.84 26.48
N SER A 345 -5.62 1.23 25.51
CA SER A 345 -6.06 0.40 24.38
C SER A 345 -4.94 -0.46 23.80
N GLU A 346 -5.21 -1.77 23.65
CA GLU A 346 -4.43 -2.68 22.81
C GLU A 346 -4.36 -2.12 21.38
N GLU A 347 -3.33 -1.32 21.07
CA GLU A 347 -3.08 -0.84 19.72
C GLU A 347 -2.64 -2.04 18.87
N ASN A 348 -3.48 -2.45 17.91
CA ASN A 348 -3.09 -3.36 16.83
C ASN A 348 -1.70 -2.97 16.30
N THR A 349 -0.70 -3.74 16.72
CA THR A 349 0.69 -3.44 16.42
C THR A 349 0.99 -4.08 15.08
N TYR A 350 0.81 -3.34 13.98
CA TYR A 350 1.21 -3.74 12.63
C TYR A 350 2.72 -3.62 12.51
N PRO A 351 3.51 -4.69 12.74
CA PRO A 351 4.95 -4.53 12.87
C PRO A 351 5.60 -4.41 11.49
N TRP A 352 4.91 -4.86 10.45
CA TRP A 352 5.43 -5.03 9.10
C TRP A 352 4.69 -4.14 8.10
N ASN A 353 5.48 -3.52 7.25
CA ASN A 353 5.07 -2.93 5.98
C ASN A 353 5.72 -3.77 4.88
N ILE A 354 4.93 -4.34 3.97
CA ILE A 354 5.40 -5.05 2.78
C ILE A 354 4.84 -4.34 1.55
N ASP A 355 5.68 -3.72 0.74
CA ASP A 355 5.28 -2.94 -0.46
C ASP A 355 4.20 -1.86 -0.24
N GLY A 356 4.03 -1.38 0.99
CA GLY A 356 2.98 -0.44 1.37
C GLY A 356 1.73 -1.08 1.98
N ASP A 357 1.70 -2.41 2.12
CA ASP A 357 0.66 -3.14 2.82
C ASP A 357 1.07 -3.42 4.28
N LEU A 358 0.20 -3.08 5.21
CA LEU A 358 0.40 -3.35 6.63
C LEU A 358 0.04 -4.79 6.97
N VAL A 359 0.92 -5.47 7.71
CA VAL A 359 0.75 -6.87 8.06
C VAL A 359 0.98 -7.10 9.56
N GLU A 360 0.02 -7.77 10.19
CA GLU A 360 0.08 -8.15 11.61
C GLU A 360 0.70 -9.54 11.78
N TRP A 361 2.03 -9.58 11.84
CA TRP A 361 2.81 -10.78 12.15
C TRP A 361 3.58 -10.60 13.46
N ALA A 362 3.02 -11.14 14.53
CA ALA A 362 3.60 -11.09 15.88
C ALA A 362 4.64 -12.18 16.15
N THR A 363 4.93 -13.04 15.17
CA THR A 363 5.82 -14.20 15.31
C THR A 363 7.00 -14.07 14.34
N GLU A 364 7.90 -15.06 14.36
CA GLU A 364 9.00 -15.14 13.40
C GLU A 364 8.50 -14.98 11.95
N VAL A 365 9.21 -14.15 11.20
CA VAL A 365 9.02 -13.94 9.78
C VAL A 365 10.29 -14.36 9.07
N HIS A 366 10.16 -15.33 8.17
CA HIS A 366 11.24 -15.87 7.36
C HIS A 366 11.09 -15.37 5.92
N ILE A 367 12.16 -14.74 5.43
CA ILE A 367 12.22 -13.98 4.20
C ILE A 367 13.34 -14.54 3.32
N ARG A 368 13.03 -14.88 2.06
CA ARG A 368 14.02 -15.40 1.11
C ARG A 368 13.88 -14.75 -0.25
N CYS A 369 15.02 -14.58 -0.92
CA CYS A 369 15.05 -14.09 -2.30
C CYS A 369 14.49 -15.15 -3.26
N GLN A 370 13.77 -14.70 -4.27
CA GLN A 370 13.24 -15.52 -5.33
C GLN A 370 13.27 -14.72 -6.64
N ALA A 371 13.85 -15.30 -7.70
CA ALA A 371 13.81 -14.70 -9.01
C ALA A 371 12.38 -14.70 -9.56
N ALA A 372 11.92 -13.56 -10.06
CA ALA A 372 10.64 -13.44 -10.77
C ALA A 372 10.85 -12.74 -12.12
N GLU A 373 10.13 -13.17 -13.15
CA GLU A 373 10.17 -12.50 -14.44
C GLU A 373 8.99 -11.53 -14.55
N PHE A 374 9.28 -10.23 -14.71
CA PHE A 374 8.25 -9.21 -14.84
C PHE A 374 8.09 -8.78 -16.31
N GLY A 375 6.94 -9.12 -16.86
CA GLY A 375 6.50 -8.66 -18.16
C GLY A 375 5.57 -7.46 -18.08
N CYS A 376 5.94 -6.38 -18.76
CA CYS A 376 5.06 -5.25 -19.01
C CYS A 376 4.20 -5.57 -20.26
N CYS A 377 3.23 -6.48 -20.12
CA CYS A 377 2.47 -6.97 -21.28
C CYS A 377 1.13 -6.25 -21.44
N LYS A 378 0.79 -5.90 -22.69
CA LYS A 378 -0.56 -5.46 -23.06
C LYS A 378 -1.33 -6.69 -23.59
N GLY A 379 -2.10 -7.34 -22.72
CA GLY A 379 -2.99 -8.44 -23.10
C GLY A 379 -2.24 -9.67 -23.63
N CYS A 380 -1.68 -10.47 -22.72
CA CYS A 380 -1.34 -11.85 -23.09
C CYS A 380 -2.61 -12.70 -23.04
N ASN A 381 -3.02 -13.24 -24.20
CA ASN A 381 -3.57 -14.57 -24.22
C ASN A 381 -2.51 -15.47 -23.57
N CYS A 382 -2.70 -15.86 -22.32
CA CYS A 382 -1.93 -16.93 -21.72
C CYS A 382 -2.32 -18.23 -22.41
N GLU A 383 -1.77 -18.48 -23.60
CA GLU A 383 -1.59 -19.85 -24.05
C GLU A 383 -0.52 -20.46 -23.14
N LYS A 384 -0.94 -21.49 -22.42
CA LYS A 384 -0.08 -22.36 -21.63
C LYS A 384 1.11 -22.77 -22.49
N GLN A 385 2.31 -22.36 -22.11
CA GLN A 385 3.49 -23.14 -22.46
C GLN A 385 3.69 -24.18 -21.36
N SER A 386 3.69 -25.42 -21.82
CA SER A 386 3.76 -26.71 -21.12
C SER A 386 5.05 -26.91 -20.36
#